data_AF-A0A1U7J284-F1
#
_entry.id   AF-A0A1U7J284-F1
#
_cell.length_a   1.000
_cell.length_b   1.000
_cell.length_c   1.000
_cell.angle_alpha   90.00
_cell.angle_beta   90.00
_cell.angle_gamma   90.00
#
_symmetry.space_group_name_H-M   'P 1'
#
loop_
_entity.id
_entity.type
_entity.pdbx_description
1 polymer ?
#
loop_
_entity_poly.entity_id
_entity_poly.type
_entity_poly.pdbx_seq_one_letter_code
_entity_poly.pdbx_strand_id
1 'polypeptide(L)'
;MKNQETLEILAYLKKCRQNLLSAFLNEEKEVFIPMFEFEDDILLMELAIEDFFIGWINHHFQFLDCVSSALPEGTDEVQKLFLNSMLAFIQKYIEFKDSTLSKESGDFVYSILEDKRQSLKAILDVNKRSSENYKKLLYLHRKDKALFQRQLKSLMEER
;
A
#
# COMPACT_ATOMS: atom_id res chain seq x y z
N MET A 1 -3.04 3.93 -27.11
CA MET A 1 -3.08 4.15 -25.65
C MET A 1 -2.76 2.88 -24.87
N LYS A 2 -3.58 1.82 -24.90
CA LYS A 2 -3.33 0.55 -24.15
C LYS A 2 -1.91 -0.05 -24.22
N ASN A 3 -1.22 0.04 -25.37
CA ASN A 3 0.13 -0.52 -25.51
C ASN A 3 1.20 0.27 -24.75
N GLN A 4 1.04 1.59 -24.57
CA GLN A 4 2.00 2.44 -23.88
C GLN A 4 1.95 2.18 -22.37
N GLU A 5 0.74 2.20 -21.80
CA GLU A 5 0.48 1.89 -20.38
C GLU A 5 0.95 0.47 -20.01
N THR A 6 0.75 -0.49 -20.92
CA THR A 6 1.24 -1.87 -20.73
C THR A 6 2.77 -1.93 -20.71
N LEU A 7 3.45 -1.20 -21.61
CA LEU A 7 4.91 -1.16 -21.65
C LEU A 7 5.49 -0.50 -20.39
N GLU A 8 4.83 0.52 -19.86
CA GLU A 8 5.22 1.20 -18.61
C GLU A 8 5.12 0.25 -17.41
N ILE A 9 4.04 -0.54 -17.30
CA ILE A 9 3.92 -1.56 -16.25
C ILE A 9 4.93 -2.68 -16.42
N LEU A 10 5.20 -3.12 -17.66
CA LEU A 10 6.22 -4.15 -17.89
C LEU A 10 7.63 -3.66 -17.51
N ALA A 11 7.95 -2.40 -17.80
CA ALA A 11 9.20 -1.79 -17.35
C ALA A 11 9.26 -1.70 -15.81
N TYR A 12 8.14 -1.40 -15.16
CA TYR A 12 7.99 -1.39 -13.72
C TYR A 12 8.26 -2.76 -13.10
N LEU A 13 7.56 -3.80 -13.57
CA LEU A 13 7.71 -5.17 -13.10
C LEU A 13 9.12 -5.72 -13.35
N LYS A 14 9.75 -5.32 -14.46
CA LYS A 14 11.15 -5.66 -14.74
C LYS A 14 12.08 -5.12 -13.66
N LYS A 15 11.89 -3.86 -13.24
CA LYS A 15 12.71 -3.23 -12.20
C LYS A 15 12.47 -3.84 -10.82
N CYS A 16 11.21 -4.18 -10.53
CA CYS A 16 10.80 -4.93 -9.33
C CYS A 16 11.50 -6.30 -9.23
N ARG A 17 11.55 -7.03 -10.35
CA ARG A 17 12.29 -8.30 -10.45
C ARG A 17 13.80 -8.12 -10.30
N GLN A 18 14.36 -7.05 -10.86
CA GLN A 18 15.79 -6.77 -10.70
C GLN A 18 16.17 -6.52 -9.24
N ASN A 19 15.30 -5.84 -8.48
CA ASN A 19 15.49 -5.64 -7.04
C ASN A 19 15.47 -6.97 -6.26
N LEU A 20 14.58 -7.90 -6.62
CA LEU A 20 14.61 -9.25 -6.05
C LEU A 20 15.95 -9.93 -6.32
N LEU A 21 16.38 -9.94 -7.57
CA LEU A 21 17.61 -10.62 -7.99
C LEU A 21 18.85 -9.98 -7.38
N SER A 22 18.88 -8.65 -7.22
CA SER A 22 20.03 -7.98 -6.61
C SER A 22 20.24 -8.39 -5.17
N ALA A 23 19.17 -8.67 -4.42
CA ALA A 23 19.30 -9.14 -3.03
C ALA A 23 20.08 -10.46 -2.93
N PHE A 24 19.84 -11.39 -3.87
CA PHE A 24 20.57 -12.65 -3.93
C PHE A 24 21.97 -12.50 -4.55
N LEU A 25 22.10 -11.72 -5.62
CA LEU A 25 23.37 -11.54 -6.32
C LEU A 25 24.41 -10.77 -5.49
N ASN A 26 23.95 -9.87 -4.62
CA ASN A 26 24.81 -9.05 -3.76
C ASN A 26 24.99 -9.63 -2.36
N GLU A 27 24.42 -10.81 -2.09
CA GLU A 27 24.45 -11.43 -0.76
C GLU A 27 23.96 -10.48 0.34
N GLU A 28 22.79 -9.87 0.13
CA GLU A 28 22.21 -8.95 1.11
C GLU A 28 22.02 -9.65 2.45
N LYS A 29 22.49 -9.02 3.52
CA LYS A 29 22.57 -9.62 4.86
C LYS A 29 21.20 -10.00 5.38
N GLU A 30 20.21 -9.20 5.04
CA GLU A 30 18.80 -9.36 5.37
C GLU A 30 18.21 -10.66 4.79
N VAL A 31 18.81 -11.22 3.72
CA VAL A 31 18.42 -12.50 3.13
C VAL A 31 19.25 -13.64 3.70
N PHE A 32 20.58 -13.48 3.72
CA PHE A 32 21.48 -14.59 3.99
C PHE A 32 21.67 -14.87 5.49
N ILE A 33 21.62 -13.85 6.36
CA ILE A 33 21.76 -14.09 7.81
C ILE A 33 20.65 -15.02 8.32
N PRO A 34 19.35 -14.76 8.06
CA PRO A 34 18.29 -15.68 8.49
C PRO A 34 18.42 -17.08 7.91
N MET A 35 18.95 -17.22 6.68
CA MET A 35 19.16 -18.54 6.07
C MET A 35 20.16 -19.41 6.84
N PHE A 36 21.18 -18.80 7.44
CA PHE A 36 22.15 -19.52 8.28
C PHE A 36 21.68 -19.62 9.74
N GLU A 37 21.05 -18.58 10.26
CA GLU A 37 20.58 -18.55 11.66
C GLU A 37 19.43 -19.53 11.91
N PHE A 38 18.56 -19.75 10.93
CA PHE A 38 17.37 -20.59 11.05
C PHE A 38 17.46 -21.88 10.23
N GLU A 39 18.66 -22.31 9.82
CA GLU A 39 18.85 -23.52 9.00
C GLU A 39 18.20 -24.77 9.63
N ASP A 40 18.26 -24.88 10.96
CA ASP A 40 17.72 -26.00 11.73
C ASP A 40 16.26 -25.80 12.20
N ASP A 41 15.68 -24.61 12.02
CA ASP A 41 14.31 -24.28 12.44
C ASP A 41 13.45 -23.89 11.24
N ILE A 42 12.70 -24.87 10.73
CA ILE A 42 11.83 -24.73 9.56
C ILE A 42 10.79 -23.62 9.77
N LEU A 43 10.25 -23.46 10.97
CA LEU A 43 9.21 -22.46 11.24
C LEU A 43 9.80 -21.05 11.21
N LEU A 44 10.97 -20.85 11.81
CA LEU A 44 11.67 -19.56 11.75
C LEU A 44 12.17 -19.24 10.33
N MET A 45 12.61 -20.26 9.58
CA MET A 45 12.96 -20.12 8.16
C MET A 45 11.75 -19.69 7.31
N GLU A 46 10.59 -20.31 7.52
CA GLU A 46 9.34 -19.90 6.86
C GLU A 46 8.99 -18.43 7.18
N LEU A 47 9.14 -18.01 8.44
CA LEU A 47 8.91 -16.62 8.83
C LEU A 47 9.90 -15.64 8.20
N ALA A 48 11.16 -16.01 8.09
CA ALA A 48 12.17 -15.18 7.43
C ALA A 48 11.89 -15.01 5.93
N ILE A 49 11.47 -16.09 5.26
CA ILE A 49 11.05 -16.05 3.85
C ILE A 49 9.82 -15.14 3.68
N GLU A 50 8.84 -15.22 4.58
CA GLU A 50 7.66 -14.37 4.57
C GLU A 50 7.99 -12.90 4.82
N ASP A 51 8.88 -12.61 5.77
CA ASP A 51 9.34 -11.26 6.07
C ASP A 51 10.04 -10.64 4.85
N PHE A 52 10.95 -11.38 4.22
CA PHE A 52 11.60 -10.96 2.99
C PHE A 52 10.60 -10.70 1.87
N PHE A 53 9.62 -11.58 1.67
CA PHE A 53 8.58 -11.41 0.67
C PHE A 53 7.73 -10.15 0.92
N ILE A 54 7.32 -9.91 2.18
CA ILE A 54 6.57 -8.72 2.57
C ILE A 54 7.41 -7.46 2.32
N GLY A 55 8.69 -7.48 2.67
CA GLY A 55 9.63 -6.39 2.41
C GLY A 55 9.75 -6.08 0.91
N TRP A 56 9.89 -7.11 0.09
CA TRP A 56 9.96 -6.98 -1.37
C TRP A 56 8.68 -6.38 -1.97
N ILE A 57 7.50 -6.83 -1.53
CA ILE A 57 6.21 -6.25 -1.94
C ILE A 57 6.08 -4.80 -1.49
N ASN A 58 6.48 -4.48 -0.26
CA ASN A 58 6.45 -3.11 0.24
C ASN A 58 7.34 -2.18 -0.59
N HIS A 59 8.50 -2.66 -1.02
CA HIS A 59 9.39 -1.92 -1.92
C HIS A 59 8.70 -1.59 -3.26
N HIS A 60 7.80 -2.45 -3.75
CA HIS A 60 6.99 -2.16 -4.95
C HIS A 60 5.93 -1.10 -4.72
N PHE A 61 5.44 -0.88 -3.50
CA PHE A 61 4.54 0.25 -3.25
C PHE A 61 5.34 1.56 -3.09
N GLN A 62 6.48 1.51 -2.40
CA GLN A 62 7.38 2.67 -2.27
C GLN A 62 7.92 3.15 -3.61
N PHE A 63 8.28 2.23 -4.50
CA PHE A 63 8.75 2.58 -5.83
C PHE A 63 7.63 3.21 -6.68
N LEU A 64 6.38 2.79 -6.51
CA LEU A 64 5.22 3.42 -7.18
C LEU A 64 5.03 4.84 -6.67
N ASP A 65 5.09 5.05 -5.35
CA ASP A 65 4.96 6.37 -4.73
C ASP A 65 6.03 7.33 -5.26
N CYS A 66 7.28 6.86 -5.35
CA CYS A 66 8.40 7.62 -5.93
C CYS A 66 8.16 7.99 -7.40
N VAL A 67 7.73 7.02 -8.22
CA VAL A 67 7.45 7.26 -9.66
C VAL A 67 6.23 8.17 -9.84
N SER A 68 5.20 8.03 -9.01
CA SER A 68 3.99 8.85 -9.06
C SER A 68 4.25 10.32 -8.75
N SER A 69 5.18 10.59 -7.83
CA SER A 69 5.60 11.95 -7.46
C SER A 69 6.41 12.66 -8.55
N ALA A 70 6.95 11.91 -9.51
CA ALA A 70 7.79 12.42 -10.60
C ALA A 70 7.05 12.62 -11.94
N LEU A 71 5.77 12.23 -12.03
CA LEU A 71 4.98 12.29 -13.27
C LEU A 71 3.98 13.47 -13.26
N PRO A 72 3.71 14.11 -14.42
CA PRO A 72 2.74 15.19 -14.52
C PRO A 72 1.30 14.70 -14.22
N GLU A 73 0.40 15.63 -13.83
CA GLU A 73 -1.02 15.36 -13.59
C GLU A 73 -1.65 14.60 -14.78
N GLY A 74 -2.03 13.33 -14.57
CA GLY A 74 -2.62 12.47 -15.62
C GLY A 74 -2.38 10.96 -15.51
N THR A 75 -1.61 10.47 -14.55
CA THR A 75 -1.18 9.04 -14.45
C THR A 75 -2.06 8.15 -13.56
N ASP A 76 -3.29 8.61 -13.31
CA ASP A 76 -4.27 7.96 -12.43
C ASP A 76 -4.66 6.55 -12.93
N GLU A 77 -4.63 6.32 -14.25
CA GLU A 77 -4.91 5.01 -14.85
C GLU A 77 -3.75 4.02 -14.70
N VAL A 78 -2.50 4.47 -14.78
CA VAL A 78 -1.31 3.62 -14.63
C VAL A 78 -1.20 3.13 -13.18
N GLN A 79 -1.47 4.01 -12.21
CA GLN A 79 -1.54 3.64 -10.80
C GLN A 79 -2.64 2.61 -10.54
N LYS A 80 -3.86 2.83 -11.07
CA LYS A 80 -4.97 1.87 -10.94
C LYS A 80 -4.62 0.52 -11.56
N LEU A 81 -4.01 0.51 -12.74
CA LEU A 81 -3.62 -0.70 -13.44
C LEU A 81 -2.51 -1.46 -12.70
N PHE A 82 -1.54 -0.75 -12.12
CA PHE A 82 -0.53 -1.32 -11.23
C PHE A 82 -1.13 -1.93 -9.97
N LEU A 83 -1.99 -1.17 -9.25
CA LEU A 83 -2.65 -1.65 -8.04
C LEU A 83 -3.48 -2.90 -8.32
N ASN A 84 -4.25 -2.93 -9.41
CA ASN A 84 -5.02 -4.10 -9.82
C ASN A 84 -4.12 -5.31 -10.14
N SER A 85 -2.98 -5.07 -10.79
CA SER A 85 -2.01 -6.12 -11.12
C SER A 85 -1.35 -6.70 -9.86
N MET A 86 -0.97 -5.84 -8.92
CA MET A 86 -0.41 -6.25 -7.62
C MET A 86 -1.42 -6.99 -6.77
N LEU A 87 -2.68 -6.53 -6.72
CA LEU A 87 -3.76 -7.24 -6.02
C LEU A 87 -3.98 -8.63 -6.60
N ALA A 88 -4.03 -8.76 -7.93
CA ALA A 88 -4.16 -10.06 -8.59
C ALA A 88 -2.95 -10.98 -8.31
N PHE A 89 -1.74 -10.43 -8.26
CA PHE A 89 -0.53 -11.18 -7.88
C PHE A 89 -0.61 -11.68 -6.44
N ILE A 90 -0.94 -10.81 -5.48
CA ILE A 90 -1.06 -11.17 -4.06
C ILE A 90 -2.16 -12.21 -3.84
N GLN A 91 -3.31 -12.06 -4.51
CA GLN A 91 -4.40 -13.03 -4.42
C GLN A 91 -3.96 -14.43 -4.88
N LYS A 92 -3.30 -14.52 -6.03
CA LYS A 92 -2.76 -15.80 -6.53
C LYS A 92 -1.69 -16.38 -5.62
N TYR A 93 -0.88 -15.55 -5.00
CA TYR A 93 0.11 -15.98 -4.03
C TYR A 93 -0.54 -16.58 -2.77
N ILE A 94 -1.60 -15.95 -2.25
CA ILE A 94 -2.37 -16.47 -1.11
C ILE A 94 -3.05 -17.79 -1.48
N GLU A 95 -3.71 -17.87 -2.64
CA GLU A 95 -4.34 -19.10 -3.13
C GLU A 95 -3.33 -20.26 -3.25
N PHE A 96 -2.12 -19.96 -3.73
CA PHE A 96 -1.02 -20.92 -3.80
C PHE A 96 -0.62 -21.40 -2.39
N LYS A 97 -0.46 -20.49 -1.44
CA LYS A 97 -0.03 -20.79 -0.07
C LYS A 97 -1.09 -21.57 0.73
N ASP A 98 -2.36 -21.22 0.59
CA ASP A 98 -3.48 -21.91 1.23
C ASP A 98 -3.61 -23.37 0.76
N SER A 99 -3.18 -23.67 -0.47
CA SER A 99 -3.13 -25.05 -0.98
C SER A 99 -2.00 -25.91 -0.38
N THR A 100 -1.00 -25.27 0.26
CA THR A 100 0.20 -25.92 0.80
C THR A 100 0.24 -25.97 2.34
N LEU A 101 -0.54 -25.17 3.04
CA LEU A 101 -0.53 -25.13 4.52
C LEU A 101 -1.31 -26.29 5.15
N SER A 102 -0.55 -27.21 5.74
CA SER A 102 -1.02 -28.21 6.71
C SER A 102 -1.64 -27.52 7.94
N LYS A 103 -2.65 -28.15 8.54
CA LYS A 103 -3.56 -27.63 9.59
C LYS A 103 -2.91 -27.15 10.91
N GLU A 104 -1.60 -27.24 11.07
CA GLU A 104 -0.90 -26.91 12.33
C GLU A 104 -0.40 -25.45 12.38
N SER A 105 -0.13 -24.82 11.23
CA SER A 105 0.27 -23.40 11.15
C SER A 105 -0.93 -22.43 11.10
N GLY A 106 -2.16 -22.98 11.06
CA GLY A 106 -3.41 -22.25 10.83
C GLY A 106 -3.71 -21.20 11.90
N ASP A 107 -3.46 -21.49 13.18
CA ASP A 107 -3.79 -20.57 14.27
C ASP A 107 -2.87 -19.33 14.30
N PHE A 108 -1.58 -19.51 14.04
CA PHE A 108 -0.63 -18.39 13.98
C PHE A 108 -0.87 -17.52 12.74
N VAL A 109 -1.05 -18.15 11.57
CA VAL A 109 -1.39 -17.44 10.32
C VAL A 109 -2.74 -16.73 10.43
N TYR A 110 -3.73 -17.35 11.09
CA TYR A 110 -5.02 -16.72 11.37
C TYR A 110 -4.88 -15.50 12.29
N SER A 111 -4.02 -15.57 13.32
CA SER A 111 -3.75 -14.42 14.19
C SER A 111 -3.12 -13.24 13.45
N ILE A 112 -2.15 -13.51 12.56
CA ILE A 112 -1.51 -12.46 11.73
C ILE A 112 -2.50 -11.87 10.73
N LEU A 113 -3.35 -12.70 10.11
CA LEU A 113 -4.38 -12.24 9.19
C LEU A 113 -5.42 -11.38 9.90
N GLU A 114 -5.78 -11.71 11.13
CA GLU A 114 -6.70 -10.94 11.96
C GLU A 114 -6.10 -9.58 12.39
N ASP A 115 -4.81 -9.54 12.73
CA ASP A 115 -4.09 -8.30 13.04
C ASP A 115 -3.96 -7.39 11.81
N LYS A 116 -3.68 -7.95 10.63
CA LYS A 116 -3.71 -7.21 9.36
C LYS A 116 -5.11 -6.68 9.06
N ARG A 117 -6.16 -7.47 9.31
CA ARG A 117 -7.56 -7.06 9.12
C ARG A 117 -7.96 -5.92 10.07
N GLN A 118 -7.55 -5.98 11.35
CA GLN A 118 -7.78 -4.89 12.31
C GLN A 118 -7.07 -3.61 11.89
N SER A 119 -5.82 -3.71 11.45
CA SER A 119 -5.03 -2.57 10.98
C SER A 119 -5.68 -1.89 9.78
N LEU A 120 -6.12 -2.67 8.78
CA LEU A 120 -6.86 -2.15 7.62
C LEU A 120 -8.18 -1.49 8.02
N LYS A 121 -8.90 -2.07 8.98
CA LYS A 121 -10.15 -1.52 9.49
C LYS A 121 -9.92 -0.18 10.22
N ALA A 122 -8.86 -0.08 11.02
CA ALA A 122 -8.48 1.16 11.68
C ALA A 122 -8.13 2.26 10.67
N ILE A 123 -7.39 1.94 9.61
CA ILE A 123 -7.06 2.87 8.51
C ILE A 123 -8.33 3.34 7.80
N LEU A 124 -9.26 2.42 7.49
CA LEU A 124 -10.55 2.74 6.87
C LEU A 124 -11.42 3.64 7.75
N ASP A 125 -11.45 3.40 9.06
CA ASP A 125 -12.23 4.22 10.00
C ASP A 125 -11.62 5.61 10.21
N VAL A 126 -10.29 5.74 10.19
CA VAL A 126 -9.60 7.03 10.16
C VAL A 126 -9.93 7.80 8.87
N ASN A 127 -9.97 7.13 7.72
CA ASN A 127 -10.33 7.74 6.44
C ASN A 127 -11.80 8.21 6.43
N LYS A 128 -12.73 7.39 6.95
CA LYS A 128 -14.14 7.79 7.13
C LYS A 128 -14.29 9.01 8.04
N ARG A 129 -13.60 9.03 9.19
CA ARG A 129 -13.58 10.19 10.10
C ARG A 129 -12.96 11.43 9.46
N SER A 130 -11.91 11.26 8.65
CA SER A 130 -11.29 12.35 7.88
C SER A 130 -12.27 12.94 6.86
N SER A 131 -13.03 12.11 6.15
CA SER A 131 -14.08 12.55 5.21
C SER A 131 -15.21 13.31 5.91
N GLU A 132 -15.64 12.86 7.09
CA GLU A 132 -16.65 13.56 7.90
C GLU A 132 -16.12 14.89 8.46
N ASN A 133 -14.88 14.91 8.92
CA ASN A 133 -14.21 16.12 9.40
C ASN A 133 -14.02 17.14 8.27
N TYR A 134 -13.70 16.70 7.05
CA TYR A 134 -13.62 17.57 5.87
C TYR A 134 -14.97 18.20 5.54
N LYS A 135 -16.07 17.42 5.58
CA LYS A 135 -17.43 17.95 5.38
C LYS A 135 -17.81 18.96 6.46
N LYS A 136 -17.43 18.72 7.72
CA LYS A 136 -17.67 19.63 8.85
C LYS A 136 -16.85 20.92 8.70
N LEU A 137 -15.60 20.82 8.28
CA LEU A 137 -14.73 21.97 8.01
C LEU A 137 -15.26 22.83 6.85
N LEU A 138 -15.74 22.19 5.78
CA LEU A 138 -16.36 22.88 4.64
C LEU A 138 -17.65 23.61 5.05
N TYR A 139 -18.46 23.00 5.91
CA TYR A 139 -19.66 23.63 6.47
C TYR A 139 -19.31 24.86 7.33
N LEU A 140 -18.34 24.72 8.24
CA LEU A 140 -17.87 25.83 9.08
C LEU A 140 -17.33 26.98 8.24
N HIS A 141 -16.49 26.69 7.25
CA HIS A 141 -15.95 27.69 6.32
C HIS A 141 -17.06 28.43 5.54
N ARG A 142 -18.08 27.71 5.04
CA ARG A 142 -19.21 28.34 4.34
C ARG A 142 -20.07 29.20 5.28
N LYS A 143 -20.29 28.74 6.51
CA LYS A 143 -21.01 29.50 7.54
C LYS A 143 -20.28 30.79 7.87
N ASP A 144 -18.97 30.72 8.13
CA ASP A 144 -18.16 31.88 8.50
C ASP A 144 -18.10 32.89 7.35
N LYS A 145 -17.95 32.42 6.10
CA LYS A 145 -18.01 33.29 4.91
C LYS A 145 -19.36 34.02 4.80
N ALA A 146 -20.48 33.34 5.06
CA ALA A 146 -21.81 33.95 4.98
C ALA A 146 -22.05 34.96 6.12
N LEU A 147 -21.56 34.67 7.33
CA LEU A 147 -21.63 35.60 8.47
C LEU A 147 -20.78 36.84 8.23
N PHE A 148 -19.55 36.66 7.74
CA PHE A 148 -18.67 37.75 7.33
C PHE A 148 -19.33 38.62 6.26
N GLN A 149 -19.87 38.01 5.20
CA GLN A 149 -20.54 38.75 4.14
C GLN A 149 -21.76 39.53 4.65
N ARG A 150 -22.51 38.99 5.61
CA ARG A 150 -23.64 39.71 6.24
C ARG A 150 -23.19 40.91 7.05
N GLN A 151 -22.16 40.77 7.89
CA GLN A 151 -21.61 41.89 8.66
C GLN A 151 -20.97 42.94 7.76
N LEU A 152 -20.27 42.50 6.71
CA LEU A 152 -19.64 43.40 5.75
C LEU A 152 -20.71 44.17 4.96
N LYS A 153 -21.85 43.53 4.63
CA LYS A 153 -23.00 44.21 4.02
C LYS A 153 -23.68 45.19 4.97
N SER A 154 -23.86 44.85 6.26
CA SER A 154 -24.43 45.79 7.23
C SER A 154 -23.54 47.01 7.43
N LEU A 155 -22.22 46.82 7.50
CA LEU A 155 -21.24 47.91 7.60
C LEU A 155 -21.15 48.79 6.34
N MET A 156 -21.49 48.24 5.17
CA MET A 156 -21.55 49.01 3.92
C MET A 156 -22.90 49.72 3.71
N GLU A 157 -23.99 49.23 4.33
CA GLU A 157 -25.32 49.86 4.29
C GLU A 157 -25.50 50.93 5.37
N GLU A 158 -24.67 50.94 6.43
CA GLU A 158 -24.63 51.98 7.48
C GLU A 158 -23.82 53.25 7.10
N ARG A 159 -23.48 53.42 5.82
CA ARG A 159 -22.72 54.56 5.29
C ARG A 159 -23.48 55.26 4.17
#